data_AF-A0A662EWQ9-F1
#
_entry.id   AF-A0A662EWQ9-F1
#
_cell.length_a   1.000
_cell.length_b   1.000
_cell.length_c   1.000
_cell.angle_alpha   90.00
_cell.angle_beta   90.00
_cell.angle_gamma   90.00
#
_symmetry.space_group_name_H-M   'P 1'
#
loop_
_entity.id
_entity.type
_entity.pdbx_description
1 polymer ?
#
loop_
_entity_poly.entity_id
_entity_poly.type
_entity_poly.pdbx_seq_one_letter_code
_entity_poly.pdbx_strand_id
1 'polypeptide(L)'
;MSKKAQVWVSTVLYILIIVTVLVIVLGAALPIIKNISHKSSYIRSKEIMLQLDKIIQEVADQGAGSQRNFPLKLTAGTITIANSKVIYTQKTDQAIIYPRAAIEIGNVKIQSDADVNTYQTENYIILNNSRISVNFTRCGNESNYVSVNTANIINSITYEGNSISNFQFLLNDDGTTGTGNGYIKLLDDGSSLSFARVKAHINSSIEYDLIFTLQSNADFLQVNVER
;
A
#
# COMPACT_ATOMS: atom_id res chain seq x y z
N MET A 1 -9.75 -37.98 55.57
CA MET A 1 -8.84 -37.66 54.44
C MET A 1 -7.40 -37.82 54.92
N SER A 2 -6.56 -38.54 54.18
CA SER A 2 -5.16 -38.75 54.59
C SER A 2 -4.39 -37.43 54.45
N LYS A 3 -3.55 -37.09 55.44
CA LYS A 3 -2.72 -35.87 55.42
C LYS A 3 -1.92 -35.71 54.11
N LYS A 4 -1.58 -36.84 53.48
CA LYS A 4 -0.90 -36.88 52.17
C LYS A 4 -1.75 -36.29 51.04
N ALA A 5 -3.05 -36.60 50.99
CA ALA A 5 -3.95 -36.06 49.95
C ALA A 5 -4.12 -34.54 50.09
N GLN A 6 -4.21 -34.03 51.32
CA GLN A 6 -4.30 -32.59 51.57
C GLN A 6 -3.04 -31.83 51.13
N VAL A 7 -1.85 -32.39 51.37
CA VAL A 7 -0.59 -31.82 50.90
C VAL A 7 -0.53 -31.78 49.37
N TRP A 8 -0.94 -32.85 48.69
CA TRP A 8 -0.95 -32.90 47.22
C TRP A 8 -1.92 -31.89 46.60
N VAL A 9 -3.14 -31.75 47.15
CA VAL A 9 -4.12 -30.76 46.66
C VAL A 9 -3.59 -29.34 46.82
N SER A 10 -2.97 -29.03 47.97
CA SER A 10 -2.35 -27.73 48.21
C SER A 10 -1.26 -27.43 47.17
N THR A 11 -0.34 -28.39 46.94
CA THR A 11 0.75 -28.23 45.97
C THR A 11 0.22 -27.98 44.55
N VAL A 12 -0.78 -28.76 44.11
CA VAL A 12 -1.39 -28.57 42.78
C VAL A 12 -2.04 -27.19 42.66
N LEU A 13 -2.74 -26.73 43.70
CA LEU A 13 -3.37 -25.41 43.72
C LEU A 13 -2.33 -24.29 43.61
N TYR A 14 -1.23 -24.37 44.35
CA TYR A 14 -0.14 -23.39 44.27
C TYR A 14 0.48 -23.34 42.88
N ILE A 15 0.75 -24.49 42.26
CA ILE A 15 1.29 -24.55 40.90
C ILE A 15 0.32 -23.91 39.91
N LEU A 16 -0.98 -24.20 40.03
CA LEU A 16 -2.00 -23.62 39.16
C LEU A 16 -2.06 -22.10 39.28
N ILE A 17 -1.99 -21.56 40.51
CA ILE A 17 -1.95 -20.11 40.74
C ILE A 17 -0.71 -19.49 40.11
N ILE A 18 0.48 -20.08 40.29
CA ILE A 18 1.73 -19.57 39.72
C ILE A 18 1.67 -19.56 38.20
N VAL A 19 1.22 -20.65 37.57
CA VAL A 19 1.05 -20.75 36.11
C VAL A 19 0.05 -19.70 35.63
N THR A 20 -1.07 -19.51 36.34
CA THR A 20 -2.09 -18.51 35.97
C THR A 20 -1.52 -17.09 36.02
N VAL A 21 -0.78 -16.74 37.09
CA VAL A 21 -0.12 -15.43 37.20
C VAL A 21 0.90 -15.23 36.08
N LEU A 22 1.70 -16.24 35.76
CA LEU A 22 2.66 -16.18 34.65
C LEU A 22 1.99 -15.93 33.31
N VAL A 23 0.87 -16.61 33.03
CA VAL A 23 0.11 -16.41 31.79
C VAL A 23 -0.44 -14.99 31.70
N ILE A 24 -0.98 -14.44 32.80
CA ILE A 24 -1.47 -13.05 32.84
C ILE A 24 -0.33 -12.06 32.58
N VAL A 25 0.81 -12.23 33.26
CA VAL A 25 1.97 -11.35 33.11
C VAL A 25 2.53 -11.42 31.70
N LEU A 26 2.69 -12.62 31.14
CA LEU A 26 3.22 -12.81 29.79
C LEU A 26 2.26 -12.24 28.74
N GLY A 27 0.95 -12.45 28.91
CA GLY A 27 -0.08 -11.87 28.07
C GLY A 27 -0.04 -10.35 28.02
N ALA A 28 0.22 -9.70 29.16
CA ALA A 28 0.36 -8.24 29.24
C ALA A 28 1.72 -7.72 28.72
N ALA A 29 2.82 -8.45 28.96
CA ALA A 29 4.18 -8.01 28.62
C ALA A 29 4.53 -8.19 27.14
N LEU A 30 4.09 -9.29 26.51
CA LEU A 30 4.39 -9.60 25.11
C LEU A 30 4.02 -8.49 24.11
N PRO A 31 2.81 -7.88 24.12
CA PRO A 31 2.48 -6.81 23.17
C PRO A 31 3.40 -5.59 23.33
N ILE A 32 3.76 -5.23 24.57
CA ILE A 32 4.65 -4.10 24.85
C ILE A 32 6.05 -4.37 24.26
N ILE A 33 6.59 -5.56 24.49
CA ILE A 33 7.91 -5.96 23.98
C ILE A 33 7.91 -5.96 22.44
N LYS A 34 6.85 -6.49 21.82
CA LYS A 34 6.70 -6.46 20.36
C LYS A 34 6.69 -5.04 19.82
N ASN A 35 5.92 -4.13 20.44
CA ASN A 35 5.83 -2.73 20.00
C ASN A 35 7.18 -2.02 20.07
N ILE A 36 7.92 -2.23 21.15
CA ILE A 36 9.28 -1.68 21.31
C ILE A 36 10.22 -2.24 20.25
N SER A 37 10.17 -3.55 19.99
CA SER A 37 10.99 -4.21 18.98
C SER A 37 10.70 -3.67 17.56
N HIS A 38 9.43 -3.57 17.17
CA HIS A 38 9.04 -3.04 15.87
C HIS A 38 9.45 -1.56 15.70
N LYS A 39 9.22 -0.73 16.71
CA LYS A 39 9.64 0.69 16.69
C LYS A 39 11.16 0.83 16.60
N SER A 40 11.91 0.02 17.34
CA SER A 40 13.38 -0.01 17.29
C SER A 40 13.87 -0.40 15.90
N SER A 41 13.28 -1.43 15.30
CA SER A 41 13.60 -1.82 13.92
C SER A 41 13.31 -0.71 12.92
N TYR A 42 12.17 -0.02 13.03
CA TYR A 42 11.83 1.10 12.16
C TYR A 42 12.84 2.25 12.27
N ILE A 43 13.16 2.68 13.49
CA ILE A 43 14.13 3.76 13.75
C ILE A 43 15.48 3.40 13.14
N ARG A 44 15.96 2.18 13.39
CA ARG A 44 17.23 1.69 12.85
C ARG A 44 17.23 1.66 11.33
N SER A 45 16.17 1.15 10.69
CA SER A 45 16.08 1.11 9.23
C SER A 45 16.03 2.50 8.62
N LYS A 46 15.30 3.44 9.25
CA LYS A 46 15.31 4.86 8.86
C LYS A 46 16.72 5.45 8.93
N GLU A 47 17.44 5.24 10.03
CA GLU A 47 18.81 5.72 10.19
C GLU A 47 19.76 5.15 9.14
N ILE A 48 19.65 3.84 8.84
CA ILE A 48 20.43 3.17 7.80
C ILE A 48 20.15 3.79 6.42
N MET A 49 18.89 4.06 6.08
CA MET A 49 18.53 4.68 4.79
C MET A 49 19.05 6.11 4.68
N LEU A 50 19.00 6.90 5.76
CA LEU A 50 19.56 8.25 5.79
C LEU A 50 21.10 8.25 5.68
N GLN A 51 21.77 7.29 6.32
CA GLN A 51 23.21 7.10 6.18
C GLN A 51 23.58 6.68 4.75
N LEU A 52 22.79 5.80 4.15
CA LEU A 52 23.00 5.36 2.77
C LEU A 52 22.84 6.54 1.79
N ASP A 53 21.82 7.38 1.94
CA ASP A 53 21.64 8.59 1.13
C ASP A 53 22.86 9.53 1.24
N LYS A 54 23.36 9.77 2.45
CA LYS A 54 24.60 10.53 2.66
C LYS A 54 25.79 9.95 1.89
N ILE A 55 26.00 8.63 1.97
CA ILE A 55 27.11 7.97 1.27
C ILE A 55 26.94 8.07 -0.25
N ILE A 56 25.71 7.94 -0.75
CA ILE A 56 25.42 8.09 -2.17
C ILE A 56 25.77 9.51 -2.64
N GLN A 57 25.38 10.53 -1.88
CA GLN A 57 25.74 11.93 -2.18
C GLN A 57 27.26 12.14 -2.17
N GLU A 58 27.96 11.65 -1.14
CA GLU A 58 29.42 11.76 -1.05
C GLU A 58 30.14 11.07 -2.22
N VAL A 59 29.65 9.92 -2.68
CA VAL A 59 30.20 9.21 -3.85
C VAL A 59 29.92 9.97 -5.14
N ALA A 60 28.72 10.53 -5.28
CA ALA A 60 28.35 11.34 -6.43
C ALA A 60 29.24 12.60 -6.54
N ASP A 61 29.52 13.25 -5.41
CA ASP A 61 30.36 14.46 -5.34
C ASP A 61 31.85 14.19 -5.65
N GLN A 62 32.33 12.98 -5.37
CA GLN A 62 33.73 12.59 -5.62
C GLN A 62 34.01 12.23 -7.10
N GLY A 63 32.96 12.08 -7.91
CA GLY A 63 33.06 11.80 -9.34
C GLY A 63 33.13 10.32 -9.72
N ALA A 64 33.16 10.08 -11.03
CA ALA A 64 33.05 8.75 -11.63
C ALA A 64 34.19 7.82 -11.17
N GLY A 65 33.83 6.60 -10.75
CA GLY A 65 34.76 5.59 -10.28
C GLY A 65 34.95 5.57 -8.75
N SER A 66 34.41 6.55 -8.01
CA SER A 66 34.40 6.48 -6.55
C SER A 66 33.49 5.35 -6.06
N GLN A 67 33.97 4.62 -5.03
CA GLN A 67 33.24 3.54 -4.38
C GLN A 67 33.42 3.64 -2.86
N ARG A 68 32.40 3.22 -2.11
CA ARG A 68 32.40 3.18 -0.65
C ARG A 68 31.81 1.86 -0.17
N ASN A 69 32.44 1.27 0.83
CA ASN A 69 31.90 0.08 1.50
C ASN A 69 30.93 0.52 2.60
N PHE A 70 29.67 0.12 2.46
CA PHE A 70 28.64 0.36 3.46
C PHE A 70 28.18 -0.97 4.08
N PRO A 71 28.50 -1.23 5.37
CA PRO A 71 28.05 -2.45 6.03
C PRO A 71 26.56 -2.35 6.36
N LEU A 72 25.73 -2.93 5.50
CA LEU A 72 24.29 -2.99 5.70
C LEU A 72 23.92 -4.10 6.68
N LYS A 73 23.47 -3.74 7.89
CA LYS A 73 22.93 -4.69 8.88
C LYS A 73 21.48 -4.39 9.20
N LEU A 74 20.58 -5.08 8.51
CA LEU A 74 19.14 -5.02 8.72
C LEU A 74 18.69 -6.12 9.68
N THR A 75 17.85 -5.78 10.65
CA THR A 75 17.28 -6.75 11.60
C THR A 75 16.01 -7.40 11.06
N ALA A 76 15.28 -6.71 10.18
CA ALA A 76 14.02 -7.17 9.59
C ALA A 76 13.78 -6.49 8.24
N GLY A 77 12.86 -7.03 7.45
CA GLY A 77 12.46 -6.48 6.15
C GLY A 77 13.33 -6.92 4.98
N THR A 78 13.05 -6.36 3.80
CA THR A 78 13.73 -6.67 2.54
C THR A 78 14.19 -5.38 1.88
N ILE A 79 15.38 -5.39 1.28
CA ILE A 79 15.83 -4.32 0.38
C ILE A 79 15.73 -4.79 -1.06
N THR A 80 15.21 -3.92 -1.90
CA THR A 80 15.18 -4.10 -3.35
C THR A 80 15.80 -2.88 -4.00
N ILE A 81 16.72 -3.12 -4.93
CA ILE A 81 17.33 -2.08 -5.75
C ILE A 81 16.77 -2.24 -7.15
N ALA A 82 15.95 -1.30 -7.58
CA ALA A 82 15.30 -1.33 -8.88
C ALA A 82 15.08 0.10 -9.40
N ASN A 83 15.20 0.30 -10.71
CA ASN A 83 14.90 1.57 -11.37
C ASN A 83 15.60 2.78 -10.72
N SER A 84 16.89 2.63 -10.38
CA SER A 84 17.70 3.65 -9.70
C SER A 84 17.16 4.08 -8.32
N LYS A 85 16.36 3.24 -7.66
CA LYS A 85 15.85 3.44 -6.31
C LYS A 85 16.30 2.30 -5.40
N VAL A 86 16.56 2.64 -4.14
CA VAL A 86 16.76 1.67 -3.06
C VAL A 86 15.49 1.68 -2.21
N ILE A 87 14.76 0.57 -2.20
CA ILE A 87 13.48 0.43 -1.51
C ILE A 87 13.68 -0.53 -0.35
N TYR A 88 13.39 -0.07 0.86
CA TYR A 88 13.33 -0.91 2.06
C TYR A 88 11.87 -1.13 2.45
N THR A 89 11.46 -2.40 2.52
CA THR A 89 10.09 -2.79 2.88
C THR A 89 10.11 -3.60 4.16
N GLN A 90 9.29 -3.17 5.13
CA GLN A 90 9.10 -3.88 6.39
C GLN A 90 7.62 -4.10 6.65
N LYS A 91 7.24 -5.35 6.90
CA LYS A 91 5.90 -5.69 7.40
C LYS A 91 5.86 -5.53 8.91
N THR A 92 4.84 -4.86 9.41
CA THR A 92 4.62 -4.67 10.85
C THR A 92 3.13 -4.58 11.13
N ASP A 93 2.70 -5.22 12.22
CA ASP A 93 1.31 -5.18 12.68
C ASP A 93 1.06 -3.97 13.59
N GLN A 94 2.03 -3.04 13.69
CA GLN A 94 1.99 -1.88 14.56
C GLN A 94 1.92 -0.60 13.75
N ALA A 95 0.99 0.29 14.11
CA ALA A 95 0.89 1.62 13.52
C ALA A 95 2.04 2.52 14.02
N ILE A 96 3.22 2.39 13.41
CA ILE A 96 4.41 3.19 13.76
C ILE A 96 4.30 4.61 13.19
N ILE A 97 3.73 4.73 11.99
CA ILE A 97 3.36 5.98 11.33
C ILE A 97 1.88 5.94 10.99
N TYR A 98 1.25 7.10 10.79
CA TYR A 98 -0.16 7.17 10.43
C TYR A 98 -0.41 6.41 9.12
N PRO A 99 -1.45 5.56 9.03
CA PRO A 99 -1.79 4.85 7.81
C PRO A 99 -1.84 5.79 6.60
N ARG A 100 -1.27 5.34 5.48
CA ARG A 100 -1.21 6.11 4.21
C ARG A 100 -0.49 7.46 4.31
N ALA A 101 0.26 7.71 5.39
CA ALA A 101 1.10 8.89 5.47
C ALA A 101 2.40 8.70 4.68
N ALA A 102 2.87 9.80 4.09
CA ALA A 102 4.20 9.90 3.52
C ALA A 102 4.98 10.97 4.31
N ILE A 103 6.22 10.65 4.67
CA ILE A 103 7.16 11.57 5.30
C ILE A 103 8.39 11.61 4.41
N GLU A 104 8.74 12.81 3.96
CA GLU A 104 9.92 13.05 3.13
C GLU A 104 11.01 13.70 3.98
N ILE A 105 12.21 13.11 3.96
CA ILE A 105 13.38 13.57 4.71
C ILE A 105 14.56 13.57 3.74
N GLY A 106 14.85 14.73 3.14
CA GLY A 106 15.83 14.82 2.06
C GLY A 106 15.40 13.96 0.87
N ASN A 107 16.30 13.08 0.39
CA ASN A 107 15.99 12.15 -0.71
C ASN A 107 15.30 10.86 -0.22
N VAL A 108 15.09 10.70 1.09
CA VAL A 108 14.47 9.50 1.66
C VAL A 108 12.98 9.75 1.85
N LYS A 109 12.16 8.96 1.16
CA LYS A 109 10.70 8.94 1.29
C LYS A 109 10.26 7.73 2.09
N ILE A 110 9.55 7.96 3.20
CA ILE A 110 9.01 6.93 4.08
C ILE A 110 7.50 6.91 3.91
N GLN A 111 6.93 5.76 3.57
CA GLN A 111 5.49 5.59 3.35
C GLN A 111 4.96 4.38 4.12
N SER A 112 3.76 4.51 4.67
CA SER A 112 2.95 3.38 5.18
C SER A 112 1.88 3.01 4.20
N ASP A 113 1.48 1.74 4.23
CA ASP A 113 0.39 1.21 3.43
C ASP A 113 0.56 1.66 1.97
N ALA A 114 1.69 1.24 1.41
CA ALA A 114 2.17 1.62 0.10
C ALA A 114 2.25 0.37 -0.77
N ASP A 115 1.09 -0.20 -1.09
CA ASP A 115 0.97 -1.45 -1.86
C ASP A 115 0.33 -1.26 -3.24
N VAL A 116 -0.03 -0.03 -3.62
CA VAL A 116 -0.61 0.25 -4.94
C VAL A 116 0.50 0.43 -5.96
N ASN A 117 0.42 -0.27 -7.08
CA ASN A 117 1.26 -0.01 -8.25
C ASN A 117 0.36 0.33 -9.43
N THR A 118 0.94 1.09 -10.36
CA THR A 118 0.28 1.47 -11.60
C THR A 118 1.12 1.04 -12.77
N TYR A 119 0.42 0.69 -13.84
CA TYR A 119 1.05 0.36 -15.11
C TYR A 119 0.21 0.94 -16.24
N GLN A 120 0.85 1.65 -17.17
CA GLN A 120 0.18 2.26 -18.30
C GLN A 120 0.83 1.79 -19.60
N THR A 121 0.00 1.47 -20.58
CA THR A 121 0.40 1.22 -21.97
C THR A 121 -0.38 2.11 -22.93
N GLU A 122 -0.27 1.86 -24.22
CA GLU A 122 -1.03 2.60 -25.24
C GLU A 122 -2.54 2.45 -25.05
N ASN A 123 -3.02 1.24 -24.73
CA ASN A 123 -4.44 0.89 -24.76
C ASN A 123 -5.06 0.67 -23.38
N TYR A 124 -4.25 0.46 -22.33
CA TYR A 124 -4.77 0.12 -21.01
C TYR A 124 -3.99 0.76 -19.87
N ILE A 125 -4.69 0.95 -18.76
CA ILE A 125 -4.15 1.40 -17.47
C ILE A 125 -4.53 0.34 -16.44
N ILE A 126 -3.55 -0.17 -15.69
CA ILE A 126 -3.76 -1.15 -14.64
C ILE A 126 -3.40 -0.49 -13.30
N LEU A 127 -4.31 -0.58 -12.35
CA LEU A 127 -4.07 -0.28 -10.94
C LEU A 127 -4.12 -1.60 -10.18
N ASN A 128 -3.07 -1.94 -9.42
CA ASN A 128 -3.06 -3.16 -8.63
C ASN A 128 -2.58 -2.89 -7.20
N ASN A 129 -3.25 -3.52 -6.24
CA ASN A 129 -2.78 -3.60 -4.86
C ASN A 129 -2.67 -5.07 -4.43
N SER A 130 -2.49 -5.32 -3.12
CA SER A 130 -2.38 -6.70 -2.60
C SER A 130 -3.66 -7.54 -2.69
N ARG A 131 -4.82 -6.92 -2.99
CA ARG A 131 -6.16 -7.54 -2.97
C ARG A 131 -6.84 -7.58 -4.33
N ILE A 132 -6.82 -6.45 -5.05
CA ILE A 132 -7.50 -6.27 -6.33
C ILE A 132 -6.56 -5.71 -7.41
N SER A 133 -6.86 -6.08 -8.64
CA SER A 133 -6.29 -5.50 -9.85
C SER A 133 -7.41 -4.99 -10.74
N VAL A 134 -7.36 -3.72 -11.11
CA VAL A 134 -8.35 -3.06 -11.96
C VAL A 134 -7.71 -2.67 -13.27
N ASN A 135 -8.30 -3.12 -14.38
CA ASN A 135 -7.87 -2.81 -15.74
C ASN A 135 -8.85 -1.84 -16.38
N PHE A 136 -8.34 -0.68 -16.76
CA PHE A 136 -9.06 0.39 -17.44
C PHE A 136 -8.66 0.47 -18.90
N THR A 137 -9.61 0.80 -19.77
CA THR A 137 -9.30 1.21 -21.14
C THR A 137 -8.68 2.60 -21.12
N ARG A 138 -7.63 2.80 -21.92
CA ARG A 138 -7.04 4.11 -22.17
C ARG A 138 -7.50 4.62 -23.52
N CYS A 139 -7.97 5.86 -23.57
CA CYS A 139 -8.42 6.48 -24.81
C CYS A 139 -8.30 8.00 -24.71
N GLY A 140 -8.07 8.65 -25.86
CA GLY A 140 -7.99 10.11 -25.97
C GLY A 140 -6.88 10.75 -25.14
N ASN A 141 -6.91 12.08 -25.08
CA ASN A 141 -6.15 12.91 -24.16
C ASN A 141 -6.80 14.29 -24.05
N GLU A 142 -6.26 15.16 -23.20
CA GLU A 142 -6.80 16.51 -22.97
C GLU A 142 -6.85 17.40 -24.23
N SER A 143 -6.01 17.12 -25.24
CA SER A 143 -5.97 17.88 -26.49
C SER A 143 -6.71 17.21 -27.64
N ASN A 144 -7.14 15.95 -27.48
CA ASN A 144 -7.82 15.18 -28.52
C ASN A 144 -8.85 14.23 -27.89
N TYR A 145 -10.11 14.66 -27.91
CA TYR A 145 -11.21 13.89 -27.37
C TYR A 145 -11.61 12.81 -28.37
N VAL A 146 -11.80 11.59 -27.86
CA VAL A 146 -12.26 10.45 -28.65
C VAL A 146 -13.57 9.94 -28.10
N SER A 147 -14.29 9.12 -28.88
CA SER A 147 -15.51 8.51 -28.39
C SER A 147 -15.21 7.59 -27.19
N VAL A 148 -15.89 7.85 -26.07
CA VAL A 148 -15.83 7.07 -24.83
C VAL A 148 -17.19 6.45 -24.57
N ASN A 149 -17.20 5.16 -24.27
CA ASN A 149 -18.36 4.44 -23.77
C ASN A 149 -18.10 4.04 -22.32
N THR A 150 -18.99 4.43 -21.40
CA THR A 150 -18.82 4.16 -19.97
C THR A 150 -18.82 2.68 -19.64
N ALA A 151 -19.47 1.86 -20.47
CA ALA A 151 -19.46 0.40 -20.36
C ALA A 151 -18.06 -0.23 -20.55
N ASN A 152 -17.17 0.50 -21.24
CA ASN A 152 -15.84 0.03 -21.62
C ASN A 152 -14.72 0.69 -20.81
N ILE A 153 -15.04 1.54 -19.83
CA ILE A 153 -14.03 2.22 -19.00
C ILE A 153 -13.26 1.19 -18.19
N ILE A 154 -13.96 0.26 -17.55
CA ILE A 154 -13.36 -0.83 -16.77
C ILE A 154 -13.50 -2.13 -17.57
N ASN A 155 -12.37 -2.65 -18.02
CA ASN A 155 -12.30 -3.93 -18.73
C ASN A 155 -12.52 -5.10 -17.77
N SER A 156 -11.83 -5.07 -16.63
CA SER A 156 -11.96 -6.11 -15.61
C SER A 156 -11.52 -5.63 -14.23
N ILE A 157 -12.16 -6.17 -13.21
CA ILE A 157 -11.68 -6.14 -11.82
C ILE A 157 -11.39 -7.58 -11.42
N THR A 158 -10.15 -7.86 -11.05
CA THR A 158 -9.70 -9.18 -10.60
C THR A 158 -9.50 -9.17 -9.09
N TYR A 159 -10.15 -10.11 -8.39
CA TYR A 159 -10.02 -10.37 -6.95
C TYR A 159 -9.82 -11.86 -6.72
N GLU A 160 -8.74 -12.25 -6.03
CA GLU A 160 -8.42 -13.66 -5.71
C GLU A 160 -8.48 -14.61 -6.93
N GLY A 161 -8.06 -14.13 -8.10
CA GLY A 161 -8.06 -14.90 -9.36
C GLY A 161 -9.39 -14.92 -10.11
N ASN A 162 -10.49 -14.44 -9.51
CA ASN A 162 -11.76 -14.26 -10.19
C ASN A 162 -11.82 -12.88 -10.85
N SER A 163 -12.29 -12.81 -12.08
CA SER A 163 -12.43 -11.54 -12.81
C SER A 163 -13.90 -11.23 -13.08
N ILE A 164 -14.30 -10.00 -12.72
CA ILE A 164 -15.62 -9.44 -13.01
C ILE A 164 -15.43 -8.41 -14.13
N SER A 165 -16.37 -8.37 -15.06
CA SER A 165 -16.42 -7.43 -16.20
C SER A 165 -17.86 -6.91 -16.37
N ASN A 166 -18.08 -6.07 -17.38
CA ASN A 166 -19.38 -5.44 -17.69
C ASN A 166 -19.82 -4.40 -16.66
N PHE A 167 -18.99 -3.38 -16.46
CA PHE A 167 -19.33 -2.23 -15.62
C PHE A 167 -19.88 -1.11 -16.48
N GLN A 168 -21.03 -0.54 -16.12
CA GLN A 168 -21.62 0.60 -16.81
C GLN A 168 -21.88 1.73 -15.83
N PHE A 169 -21.60 2.96 -16.25
CA PHE A 169 -21.86 4.16 -15.47
C PHE A 169 -22.85 5.05 -16.21
N LEU A 170 -23.98 5.35 -15.57
CA LEU A 170 -25.03 6.23 -16.07
C LEU A 170 -25.33 7.27 -15.00
N LEU A 171 -25.48 8.54 -15.39
CA LEU A 171 -25.96 9.58 -14.49
C LEU A 171 -27.48 9.59 -14.50
N ASN A 172 -28.10 9.51 -13.33
CA ASN A 172 -29.55 9.52 -13.16
C ASN A 172 -30.30 8.49 -14.03
N ASP A 173 -29.67 7.35 -14.32
CA ASP A 173 -30.20 6.30 -15.21
C ASP A 173 -30.50 6.78 -16.65
N ASP A 174 -29.87 7.88 -17.09
CA ASP A 174 -30.01 8.40 -18.44
C ASP A 174 -29.01 7.73 -19.38
N GLY A 175 -29.53 6.90 -20.30
CA GLY A 175 -28.74 6.20 -21.32
C GLY A 175 -27.92 7.13 -22.23
N THR A 176 -28.29 8.41 -22.38
CA THR A 176 -27.53 9.38 -23.17
C THR A 176 -26.21 9.78 -22.53
N THR A 177 -26.07 9.57 -21.22
CA THR A 177 -24.83 9.86 -20.47
C THR A 177 -23.82 8.72 -20.55
N GLY A 178 -24.24 7.52 -21.00
CA GLY A 178 -23.36 6.35 -21.13
C GLY A 178 -22.33 6.44 -22.27
N THR A 179 -22.48 7.40 -23.18
CA THR A 179 -21.57 7.61 -24.31
C THR A 179 -21.30 9.09 -24.52
N GLY A 180 -20.06 9.45 -24.84
CA GLY A 180 -19.68 10.82 -25.12
C GLY A 180 -18.33 10.90 -25.82
N ASN A 181 -17.80 12.12 -25.94
CA ASN A 181 -16.42 12.36 -26.34
C ASN A 181 -15.58 12.72 -25.11
N GLY A 182 -14.36 12.23 -25.01
CA GLY A 182 -13.53 12.52 -23.86
C GLY A 182 -12.23 11.74 -23.86
N TYR A 183 -11.73 11.45 -22.65
CA TYR A 183 -10.47 10.74 -22.47
C TYR A 183 -10.40 10.01 -21.13
N ILE A 184 -9.52 9.02 -21.03
CA ILE A 184 -9.21 8.31 -19.80
C ILE A 184 -7.71 8.40 -19.56
N LYS A 185 -7.30 8.93 -18.41
CA LYS A 185 -5.89 9.11 -18.04
C LYS A 185 -5.58 8.65 -16.62
N LEU A 186 -4.36 8.15 -16.45
CA LEU A 186 -3.77 7.92 -15.14
C LEU A 186 -3.35 9.26 -14.54
N LEU A 187 -3.70 9.51 -13.28
CA LEU A 187 -3.31 10.72 -12.54
C LEU A 187 -2.05 10.51 -11.70
N ASP A 188 -1.94 9.33 -11.08
CA ASP A 188 -0.84 9.00 -10.17
C ASP A 188 -0.09 7.81 -10.76
N ASP A 189 1.16 8.02 -11.20
CA ASP A 189 2.00 6.96 -11.79
C ASP A 189 3.17 6.59 -10.88
N GLY A 190 3.38 5.29 -10.68
CA GLY A 190 4.49 4.73 -9.94
C GLY A 190 4.21 3.40 -9.27
N SER A 191 5.16 2.98 -8.45
CA SER A 191 5.10 1.79 -7.61
C SER A 191 5.09 2.17 -6.14
N SER A 192 4.48 1.34 -5.29
CA SER A 192 4.39 1.54 -3.84
C SER A 192 3.74 2.88 -3.48
N LEU A 193 2.60 3.17 -4.12
CA LEU A 193 1.76 4.31 -3.80
C LEU A 193 0.76 3.94 -2.69
N SER A 194 0.37 4.93 -1.89
CA SER A 194 -0.69 4.76 -0.88
C SER A 194 -2.09 4.75 -1.49
N PHE A 195 -2.23 5.36 -2.66
CA PHE A 195 -3.40 5.29 -3.54
C PHE A 195 -2.98 5.65 -4.96
N ALA A 196 -3.80 5.29 -5.94
CA ALA A 196 -3.67 5.77 -7.30
C ALA A 196 -5.04 6.08 -7.90
N ARG A 197 -5.09 7.08 -8.79
CA ARG A 197 -6.32 7.53 -9.43
C ARG A 197 -6.28 7.47 -10.93
N VAL A 198 -7.42 7.11 -11.51
CA VAL A 198 -7.70 7.21 -12.94
C VAL A 198 -8.87 8.17 -13.12
N LYS A 199 -8.73 9.11 -14.07
CA LYS A 199 -9.77 10.05 -14.45
C LYS A 199 -10.33 9.65 -15.80
N ALA A 200 -11.65 9.46 -15.88
CA ALA A 200 -12.38 9.40 -17.14
C ALA A 200 -13.19 10.68 -17.28
N HIS A 201 -12.80 11.52 -18.24
CA HIS A 201 -13.53 12.73 -18.61
C HIS A 201 -14.52 12.39 -19.72
N ILE A 202 -15.80 12.73 -19.53
CA ILE A 202 -16.86 12.39 -20.48
C ILE A 202 -17.67 13.66 -20.78
N ASN A 203 -17.62 14.06 -22.05
CA ASN A 203 -18.45 15.14 -22.60
C ASN A 203 -19.58 14.52 -23.42
N SER A 204 -20.77 14.45 -22.82
CA SER A 204 -21.99 13.88 -23.41
C SER A 204 -23.09 14.94 -23.48
N SER A 205 -24.36 14.61 -23.19
CA SER A 205 -25.42 15.59 -22.93
C SER A 205 -25.08 16.48 -21.72
N ILE A 206 -24.29 15.94 -20.78
CA ILE A 206 -23.71 16.62 -19.63
C ILE A 206 -22.21 16.29 -19.60
N GLU A 207 -21.39 17.28 -19.26
CA GLU A 207 -19.96 17.12 -19.01
C GLU A 207 -19.73 16.72 -17.56
N TYR A 208 -18.96 15.65 -17.33
CA TYR A 208 -18.63 15.17 -16.00
C TYR A 208 -17.34 14.34 -16.02
N ASP A 209 -16.77 14.18 -14.83
CA ASP A 209 -15.58 13.39 -14.56
C ASP A 209 -15.92 12.21 -13.66
N LEU A 210 -15.38 11.03 -13.99
CA LEU A 210 -15.34 9.87 -13.09
C LEU A 210 -13.92 9.72 -12.57
N ILE A 211 -13.75 9.86 -11.25
CA ILE A 211 -12.48 9.66 -10.56
C ILE A 211 -12.51 8.31 -9.86
N PHE A 212 -11.78 7.36 -10.43
CA PHE A 212 -11.56 6.04 -9.87
C PHE A 212 -10.35 6.08 -8.94
N THR A 213 -10.53 5.72 -7.67
CA THR A 213 -9.45 5.70 -6.68
C THR A 213 -9.27 4.29 -6.15
N LEU A 214 -8.08 3.72 -6.39
CA LEU A 214 -7.64 2.49 -5.74
C LEU A 214 -6.77 2.86 -4.54
N GLN A 215 -7.21 2.47 -3.34
CA GLN A 215 -6.46 2.70 -2.12
C GLN A 215 -5.61 1.49 -1.74
N SER A 216 -4.58 1.73 -0.94
CA SER A 216 -3.77 0.66 -0.41
C SER A 216 -4.55 -0.28 0.51
N ASN A 217 -4.27 -1.58 0.40
CA ASN A 217 -4.91 -2.69 1.11
C ASN A 217 -6.44 -2.79 0.93
N ALA A 218 -7.04 -1.98 0.06
CA ALA A 218 -8.48 -1.99 -0.17
C ALA A 218 -8.90 -3.17 -1.06
N ASP A 219 -10.02 -3.79 -0.74
CA ASP A 219 -10.72 -4.79 -1.54
C ASP A 219 -11.81 -4.18 -2.43
N PHE A 220 -11.89 -2.86 -2.49
CA PHE A 220 -12.85 -2.10 -3.29
C PHE A 220 -12.19 -0.98 -4.09
N LEU A 221 -12.86 -0.58 -5.17
CA LEU A 221 -12.53 0.60 -5.96
C LEU A 221 -13.54 1.71 -5.63
N GLN A 222 -13.06 2.89 -5.26
CA GLN A 222 -13.92 4.05 -5.04
C GLN A 222 -14.14 4.80 -6.36
N VAL A 223 -15.38 5.20 -6.65
CA VAL A 223 -15.72 6.01 -7.81
C VAL A 223 -16.41 7.28 -7.34
N ASN A 224 -15.84 8.43 -7.69
CA ASN A 224 -16.46 9.73 -7.43
C ASN A 224 -16.86 10.37 -8.76
N VAL A 225 -18.03 11.01 -8.78
CA VAL A 225 -18.49 11.82 -9.90
C VAL A 225 -18.22 13.28 -9.57
N GLU A 226 -17.47 13.96 -10.43
CA GLU A 226 -17.17 15.38 -10.33
C GLU A 226 -17.75 16.11 -11.55
N ARG A 227 -18.11 17.38 -11.36
CA ARG A 227 -18.68 18.25 -12.39
C ARG A 227 -17.99 19.60 -12.37
#